data_AF-A0A850V232-F1
#
_entry.id   AF-A0A850V232-F1
#
_cell.length_a   1.000
_cell.length_b   1.000
_cell.length_c   1.000
_cell.angle_alpha   90.00
_cell.angle_beta   90.00
_cell.angle_gamma   90.00
#
_symmetry.space_group_name_H-M   'P 1'
#
loop_
_entity.id
_entity.type
_entity.pdbx_description
1 polymer ?
#
loop_
_entity_poly.entity_id
_entity_poly.type
_entity_poly.pdbx_seq_one_letter_code
_entity_poly.pdbx_strand_id
1 'polypeptide(L)'
;GFPGDDLVLSQQQGGVVSKRVGLLPIERAPVREGAEIVDAEGTAIGRVTSGGFGPSLGGPLAMGYVSAPHSDLGSEVFAIVRGKKVPMFVARTPFVPQRYYRG
;
A
#
# COMPACT_ATOMS: atom_id res chain seq x y z
N GLY A 1 -28.31 3.41 12.87
CA GLY A 1 -26.92 3.70 13.17
C GLY A 1 -26.18 2.47 13.65
N PHE A 2 -24.85 2.53 13.65
CA PHE A 2 -23.94 1.51 14.18
C PHE A 2 -22.83 2.22 15.00
N PRO A 3 -22.09 1.54 15.89
CA PRO A 3 -21.05 2.20 16.68
C PRO A 3 -20.02 2.92 15.79
N GLY A 4 -19.91 4.25 15.93
CA GLY A 4 -18.98 5.09 15.15
C GLY A 4 -19.48 5.49 13.76
N ASP A 5 -20.77 5.32 13.47
CA ASP A 5 -21.38 5.66 12.18
C ASP A 5 -21.18 7.12 11.77
N ASP A 6 -21.32 8.08 12.69
CA ASP A 6 -21.08 9.50 12.40
C ASP A 6 -19.71 9.73 11.73
N LEU A 7 -18.66 9.12 12.28
CA LEU A 7 -17.30 9.24 11.74
C LEU A 7 -17.15 8.51 10.41
N VAL A 8 -17.59 7.25 10.34
CA VAL A 8 -17.44 6.42 9.13
C VAL A 8 -18.20 7.02 7.94
N LEU A 9 -19.42 7.52 8.17
CA LEU A 9 -20.22 8.15 7.13
C LEU A 9 -19.62 9.49 6.70
N SER A 10 -19.07 10.28 7.64
CA SER A 10 -18.35 11.51 7.28
C SER A 10 -17.12 11.24 6.41
N GLN A 11 -16.35 10.19 6.72
CA GLN A 11 -15.17 9.78 5.96
C GLN A 11 -15.52 9.19 4.59
N GLN A 12 -16.67 8.53 4.48
CA GLN A 12 -17.17 8.02 3.20
C GLN A 12 -17.50 9.18 2.24
N GLN A 13 -18.06 10.28 2.75
CA GLN A 13 -18.45 11.44 1.94
C GLN A 13 -17.29 12.42 1.71
N GLY A 14 -16.53 12.73 2.77
CA GLY A 14 -15.48 13.74 2.77
C GLY A 14 -14.07 13.20 2.49
N GLY A 15 -13.90 11.88 2.41
CA GLY A 15 -12.60 11.25 2.24
C GLY A 15 -11.84 11.03 3.56
N VAL A 16 -10.61 10.55 3.42
CA VAL A 16 -9.75 10.14 4.54
C VAL A 16 -8.34 10.70 4.36
N VAL A 17 -7.62 10.87 5.46
CA VAL A 17 -6.23 11.36 5.44
C VAL A 17 -5.23 10.34 4.90
N SER A 18 -5.54 9.04 5.04
CA SER A 18 -4.70 7.94 4.58
C SER A 18 -5.54 6.79 4.06
N LYS A 19 -4.96 6.01 3.14
CA LYS A 19 -5.60 4.84 2.55
C LYS A 19 -4.67 3.65 2.57
N ARG A 20 -5.23 2.47 2.82
CA ARG A 20 -4.52 1.20 2.64
C ARG A 20 -4.37 0.91 1.16
N VAL A 21 -3.16 0.60 0.72
CA VAL A 21 -2.83 0.31 -0.67
C VAL A 21 -2.05 -1.00 -0.80
N GLY A 22 -2.08 -1.60 -1.99
CA GLY A 22 -1.11 -2.61 -2.40
C GLY A 22 0.12 -1.94 -2.98
N LEU A 23 1.29 -2.56 -2.81
CA LEU A 23 2.59 -2.04 -3.24
C LEU A 23 3.36 -3.14 -3.97
N LEU A 24 3.90 -2.81 -5.15
CA LEU A 24 4.78 -3.69 -5.91
C LEU A 24 6.17 -3.06 -6.00
N PRO A 25 7.16 -3.60 -5.27
CA PRO A 25 8.56 -3.20 -5.44
C PRO A 25 9.05 -3.50 -6.86
N ILE A 26 9.80 -2.56 -7.45
CA ILE A 26 10.44 -2.76 -8.75
C ILE A 26 11.66 -3.69 -8.60
N GLU A 27 12.34 -3.61 -7.47
CA GLU A 27 13.49 -4.44 -7.16
C GLU A 27 13.09 -5.83 -6.64
N ARG A 28 13.99 -6.82 -6.75
CA ARG A 28 13.73 -8.20 -6.29
C ARG A 28 13.65 -8.34 -4.77
N ALA A 29 14.24 -7.41 -4.02
CA ALA A 29 14.30 -7.50 -2.57
C ALA A 29 12.92 -7.18 -1.96
N PRO A 30 12.35 -8.09 -1.13
CA PRO A 30 11.08 -7.81 -0.47
C PRO A 30 11.20 -6.67 0.54
N VAL A 31 10.26 -5.74 0.50
CA VAL A 31 10.05 -4.76 1.57
C VAL A 31 9.27 -5.43 2.70
N ARG A 32 9.66 -5.15 3.95
CA ARG A 32 9.07 -5.77 5.16
C ARG A 32 8.20 -4.77 5.91
N GLU A 33 7.38 -5.31 6.81
CA GLU A 33 6.63 -4.50 7.79
C GLU A 33 7.55 -3.50 8.50
N GLY A 34 7.00 -2.32 8.75
CA GLY A 34 7.67 -1.27 9.51
C GLY A 34 8.51 -0.32 8.66
N ALA A 35 8.80 -0.67 7.39
CA ALA A 35 9.50 0.22 6.46
C ALA A 35 8.70 1.52 6.23
N GLU A 36 9.38 2.66 6.34
CA GLU A 36 8.81 3.97 6.04
C GLU A 36 8.59 4.10 4.53
N ILE A 37 7.47 4.71 4.14
CA ILE A 37 7.17 5.05 2.75
C ILE A 37 7.34 6.56 2.60
N VAL A 38 8.14 6.96 1.61
CA VAL A 38 8.43 8.36 1.28
C VAL A 38 8.07 8.69 -0.17
N ASP A 39 7.87 9.97 -0.45
CA ASP A 39 7.74 10.51 -1.81
C ASP A 39 9.12 10.65 -2.51
N ALA A 40 9.12 11.25 -3.71
CA ALA A 40 10.34 11.45 -4.50
C ALA A 40 11.35 12.36 -3.78
N GLU A 41 10.86 13.35 -3.04
CA GLU A 41 11.64 14.31 -2.27
C GLU A 41 12.17 13.70 -0.97
N GLY A 42 11.59 12.60 -0.49
CA GLY A 42 11.96 11.92 0.75
C GLY A 42 11.10 12.28 1.95
N THR A 43 9.98 12.96 1.75
CA THR A 43 8.98 13.24 2.78
C THR A 43 8.29 11.93 3.18
N ALA A 44 8.18 11.67 4.49
CA ALA A 44 7.42 10.53 4.98
C ALA A 44 5.92 10.70 4.66
N ILE A 45 5.37 9.75 3.90
CA ILE A 45 3.97 9.74 3.46
C ILE A 45 3.20 8.51 3.96
N GLY A 46 3.87 7.56 4.60
CA GLY A 46 3.22 6.31 5.00
C GLY A 46 4.15 5.27 5.60
N ARG A 47 3.62 4.06 5.76
CA ARG A 47 4.35 2.92 6.31
C ARG A 47 3.85 1.59 5.76
N VAL A 48 4.77 0.68 5.52
CA VAL A 48 4.47 -0.72 5.17
C VAL A 48 3.98 -1.46 6.41
N THR A 49 2.85 -2.14 6.29
CA THR A 49 2.24 -2.94 7.36
C THR A 49 2.47 -4.44 7.16
N SER A 50 2.70 -4.89 5.92
CA SER A 50 2.99 -6.29 5.62
C SER A 50 3.79 -6.37 4.32
N GLY A 51 4.73 -7.31 4.20
CA GLY A 51 5.47 -7.46 2.95
C GLY A 51 6.31 -8.73 2.84
N GLY A 52 6.35 -9.30 1.64
CA GLY A 52 6.69 -10.69 1.38
C GLY A 52 7.16 -10.94 -0.05
N PHE A 53 7.61 -12.17 -0.30
CA PHE A 53 7.67 -12.71 -1.66
C PHE A 53 6.41 -13.54 -1.88
N GLY A 54 5.67 -13.28 -2.95
CA GLY A 54 4.49 -14.06 -3.31
C GLY A 54 4.84 -15.12 -4.36
N PRO A 55 4.89 -16.42 -4.03
CA PRO A 55 5.27 -17.44 -4.99
C PRO A 55 4.36 -17.50 -6.21
N SER A 56 3.05 -17.33 -6.02
CA SER A 56 2.08 -17.30 -7.13
C SER A 56 2.16 -16.04 -7.99
N LEU A 57 2.64 -14.92 -7.42
CA LEU A 57 2.93 -13.70 -8.16
C LEU A 57 4.28 -13.78 -8.87
N GLY A 58 5.22 -14.59 -8.35
CA GLY A 58 6.60 -14.68 -8.83
C GLY A 58 7.47 -13.48 -8.43
N GLY A 59 7.03 -12.66 -7.47
CA GLY A 59 7.68 -11.39 -7.14
C GLY A 59 7.42 -10.89 -5.72
N PRO A 60 8.18 -9.87 -5.29
CA PRO A 60 7.91 -9.19 -4.03
C PRO A 60 6.62 -8.37 -4.11
N LEU A 61 5.94 -8.26 -2.97
CA LEU A 61 4.74 -7.45 -2.80
C LEU A 61 4.63 -6.99 -1.36
N ALA A 62 3.91 -5.89 -1.14
CA ALA A 62 3.66 -5.36 0.18
C ALA A 62 2.28 -4.70 0.27
N MET A 63 1.84 -4.43 1.50
CA MET A 63 0.70 -3.56 1.81
C MET A 63 1.16 -2.52 2.80
N GLY A 64 0.53 -1.35 2.74
CA GLY A 64 0.80 -0.27 3.68
C GLY A 64 -0.29 0.78 3.64
N TYR A 65 -0.16 1.77 4.51
CA TYR A 65 -0.95 2.99 4.44
C TYR A 65 -0.08 4.10 3.88
N VAL A 66 -0.66 4.88 2.97
CA VAL A 66 -0.08 6.12 2.45
C VAL A 66 -1.09 7.26 2.61
N SER A 67 -0.60 8.49 2.65
CA SER A 67 -1.47 9.67 2.60
C SER A 67 -2.33 9.64 1.33
N ALA A 68 -3.58 10.11 1.43
CA ALA A 68 -4.55 9.98 0.35
C ALA A 68 -4.09 10.52 -1.03
N PRO A 69 -3.32 11.62 -1.13
CA PRO A 69 -2.82 12.10 -2.42
C PRO A 69 -1.86 11.13 -3.14
N HIS A 70 -1.28 10.17 -2.43
CA HIS A 70 -0.33 9.20 -2.96
C HIS A 70 -0.93 7.81 -3.14
N SER A 71 -2.25 7.69 -3.07
CA SER A 71 -2.96 6.39 -3.05
C SER A 71 -3.45 5.92 -4.42
N ASP A 72 -3.23 6.71 -5.47
CA ASP A 72 -3.70 6.41 -6.81
C ASP A 72 -2.92 5.24 -7.42
N LEU A 73 -3.61 4.45 -8.25
CA LEU A 73 -2.98 3.30 -8.91
C LEU A 73 -1.88 3.77 -9.88
N GLY A 74 -0.71 3.14 -9.79
CA GLY A 74 0.45 3.51 -10.59
C GLY A 74 1.30 4.64 -10.00
N SER A 75 0.89 5.26 -8.90
CA SER A 75 1.74 6.22 -8.18
C SER A 75 3.06 5.56 -7.76
N GLU A 76 4.18 6.21 -8.09
CA GLU A 76 5.50 5.81 -7.63
C GLU A 76 5.74 6.33 -6.20
N VAL A 77 6.19 5.44 -5.33
CA VAL A 77 6.56 5.73 -3.94
C VAL A 77 7.82 4.96 -3.58
N PHE A 78 8.50 5.33 -2.49
CA PHE A 78 9.76 4.71 -2.12
C PHE A 78 9.69 4.13 -0.71
N ALA A 79 10.09 2.88 -0.53
CA ALA A 79 10.31 2.33 0.80
C ALA A 79 11.74 2.62 1.26
N ILE A 80 11.93 3.02 2.52
CA ILE A 80 13.25 3.11 3.14
C ILE A 80 13.65 1.74 3.66
N VAL A 81 14.59 1.10 2.96
CA VAL A 81 15.14 -0.22 3.33
C VAL A 81 16.62 -0.07 3.61
N ARG A 82 17.02 -0.28 4.87
CA ARG A 82 18.42 -0.13 5.32
C ARG A 82 19.05 1.21 4.88
N GLY A 83 18.26 2.29 4.98
CA GLY A 83 18.68 3.65 4.62
C GLY A 83 18.68 3.98 3.13
N LYS A 84 18.21 3.07 2.26
CA LYS A 84 18.12 3.30 0.81
C LYS A 84 16.66 3.38 0.36
N LYS A 85 16.38 4.25 -0.62
CA LYS A 85 15.08 4.31 -1.30
C LYS A 85 14.95 3.12 -2.26
N VAL A 86 13.94 2.28 -2.04
CA VAL A 86 13.54 1.19 -2.93
C VAL A 86 12.24 1.62 -3.62
N PRO A 87 12.23 1.80 -4.96
CA PRO A 87 11.04 2.23 -5.67
C PRO A 87 9.97 1.14 -5.70
N MET A 88 8.72 1.56 -5.52
CA MET A 88 7.52 0.73 -5.57
C MET A 88 6.40 1.46 -6.29
N PHE A 89 5.48 0.70 -6.91
CA PHE A 89 4.24 1.24 -7.43
C PHE A 89 3.06 0.89 -6.55
N VAL A 90 2.16 1.85 -6.36
CA VAL A 90 0.82 1.59 -5.81
C VAL A 90 0.05 0.72 -6.81
N ALA A 91 -0.41 -0.43 -6.34
CA ALA A 91 -0.98 -1.47 -7.17
C ALA A 91 -2.36 -1.91 -6.68
N ARG A 92 -3.17 -2.36 -7.64
CA ARG A 92 -4.51 -2.90 -7.36
C ARG A 92 -4.38 -4.23 -6.61
N THR A 93 -5.16 -4.39 -5.55
CA THR A 93 -5.36 -5.68 -4.88
C THR A 93 -6.67 -6.33 -5.35
N PRO A 94 -6.76 -7.68 -5.37
CA PRO A 94 -5.72 -8.65 -5.00
C PRO A 94 -4.59 -8.71 -6.06
N PHE A 95 -3.37 -9.02 -5.63
CA PHE A 95 -2.20 -9.10 -6.53
C PHE A 95 -2.26 -10.28 -7.50
N VAL A 96 -2.98 -11.34 -7.11
CA VAL A 96 -3.25 -12.51 -7.95
C VAL A 96 -4.78 -12.67 -8.01
N PRO A 97 -5.37 -12.96 -9.19
CA PRO A 97 -6.82 -13.10 -9.31
C PRO A 97 -7.41 -14.14 -8.36
N GLN A 98 -8.49 -13.76 -7.69
CA GLN A 98 -9.26 -14.67 -6.84
C GLN A 98 -10.04 -15.66 -7.73
N ARG A 99 -10.10 -16.93 -7.31
CA ARG A 99 -10.86 -18.00 -7.97
C ARG A 99 -12.00 -18.47 -7.07
N TYR A 100 -12.82 -17.54 -6.61
CA TYR A 100 -13.94 -17.85 -5.74
C TYR A 100 -15.01 -18.65 -6.48
N TYR A 101 -15.57 -19.66 -5.82
CA TYR A 101 -16.82 -20.27 -6.24
C TYR A 101 -17.96 -19.25 -6.15
N ARG A 102 -18.87 -19.25 -7.14
CA ARG A 102 -19.94 -18.24 -7.24
C ARG A 102 -21.35 -18.81 -7.40
N GLY A 103 -21.53 -20.13 -7.22
CA GLY A 103 -22.75 -20.84 -7.60
C GLY A 103 -22.53 -21.65 -8.87
#